data_AF-A0AAU9CIU2-F1
#
_entry.id   AF-A0AAU9CIU2-F1
#
_cell.length_a   1.000
_cell.length_b   1.000
_cell.length_c   1.000
_cell.angle_alpha   90.00
_cell.angle_beta   90.00
_cell.angle_gamma   90.00
#
_symmetry.space_group_name_H-M   'P 1'
#
loop_
_entity.id
_entity.type
_entity.pdbx_description
1 polymer ?
#
loop_
_entity_poly.entity_id
_entity_poly.type
_entity_poly.pdbx_seq_one_letter_code
_entity_poly.pdbx_strand_id
1 'polypeptide(L)'
;MKRVTFLLAFMVAVFASNIAAKADELKREDFNVESMTVSFSEDRQMIVLDLNKGSVKAQGYHTSIDLSRMDVLEYRTRVMRYFGGLLASSDRPKTIRVIAKEKVFETAFDRKNVSDIVKLFDS
;
A
#
# COMPACT_ATOMS: atom_id res chain seq x y z
N MET A 1 -39.91 -39.86 2.33
CA MET A 1 -39.35 -39.39 1.04
C MET A 1 -39.53 -37.88 0.96
N LYS A 2 -38.42 -37.15 0.74
CA LYS A 2 -38.25 -35.90 -0.05
C LYS A 2 -39.31 -34.80 0.15
N ARG A 3 -38.97 -33.59 0.64
CA ARG A 3 -38.51 -32.37 -0.11
C ARG A 3 -39.26 -31.17 0.56
N VAL A 4 -38.82 -29.92 0.74
CA VAL A 4 -37.73 -29.13 0.18
C VAL A 4 -37.38 -28.01 1.19
N THR A 5 -36.11 -27.90 1.57
CA THR A 5 -35.49 -26.72 2.18
C THR A 5 -35.03 -25.80 1.03
N PHE A 6 -35.80 -24.79 0.64
CA PHE A 6 -35.43 -23.90 -0.49
C PHE A 6 -35.82 -22.43 -0.31
N LEU A 7 -35.81 -21.90 0.93
CA LEU A 7 -36.12 -20.48 1.15
C LEU A 7 -35.04 -19.66 1.86
N LEU A 8 -33.84 -20.22 2.04
CA LEU A 8 -32.72 -19.49 2.67
C LEU A 8 -31.61 -19.06 1.68
N ALA A 9 -31.70 -19.45 0.41
CA ALA A 9 -30.64 -19.19 -0.58
C ALA A 9 -30.82 -17.87 -1.37
N PHE A 10 -31.98 -17.22 -1.31
CA PHE A 10 -32.26 -16.06 -2.18
C PHE A 10 -31.99 -14.69 -1.50
N MET A 11 -31.88 -14.63 -0.16
CA MET A 11 -31.65 -13.36 0.55
C MET A 11 -30.17 -12.96 0.68
N VAL A 12 -29.22 -13.86 0.42
CA VAL A 12 -27.78 -13.56 0.53
C VAL A 12 -27.20 -13.00 -0.79
N ALA A 13 -27.87 -13.22 -1.92
CA ALA A 13 -27.37 -12.77 -3.22
C ALA A 13 -27.53 -11.26 -3.47
N VAL A 14 -28.46 -10.58 -2.78
CA VAL A 14 -28.78 -9.16 -3.05
C VAL A 14 -27.86 -8.19 -2.29
N PHE A 15 -27.22 -8.62 -1.19
CA PHE A 15 -26.23 -7.81 -0.48
C PHE A 15 -24.82 -7.89 -1.08
N ALA A 16 -24.48 -8.99 -1.75
CA ALA A 16 -23.16 -9.16 -2.36
C ALA A 16 -22.94 -8.29 -3.61
N SER A 17 -23.99 -8.00 -4.37
CA SER A 17 -23.90 -7.21 -5.61
C SER A 17 -23.66 -5.71 -5.39
N ASN A 18 -24.10 -5.14 -4.25
CA ASN A 18 -23.87 -3.73 -3.94
C ASN A 18 -22.47 -3.42 -3.38
N ILE A 19 -21.79 -4.41 -2.79
CA ILE A 19 -20.40 -4.24 -2.33
C ILE A 19 -19.42 -4.45 -3.50
N ALA A 20 -19.74 -5.35 -4.43
CA ALA A 20 -18.91 -5.60 -5.61
C ALA A 20 -18.91 -4.42 -6.60
N ALA A 21 -20.06 -3.76 -6.82
CA ALA A 21 -20.16 -2.68 -7.79
C ALA A 21 -19.41 -1.39 -7.39
N LYS A 22 -19.30 -1.09 -6.08
CA LYS A 22 -18.55 0.10 -5.62
C LYS A 22 -17.02 -0.08 -5.61
N ALA A 23 -16.52 -1.31 -5.75
CA ALA A 23 -15.09 -1.57 -5.86
C ALA A 23 -14.56 -1.33 -7.29
N ASP A 24 -15.41 -1.47 -8.31
CA ASP A 24 -15.03 -1.36 -9.72
C ASP A 24 -15.05 0.08 -10.27
N GLU A 25 -15.68 1.04 -9.56
CA GLU A 25 -15.76 2.44 -9.98
C GLU A 25 -14.64 3.35 -9.44
N LEU A 26 -13.67 2.79 -8.72
CA LEU A 26 -12.34 3.41 -8.62
C LEU A 26 -11.62 3.16 -9.93
N LYS A 27 -11.99 3.99 -10.92
CA LYS A 27 -11.32 4.18 -12.21
C LYS A 27 -9.82 3.91 -12.06
N ARG A 28 -9.39 2.81 -12.65
CA ARG A 28 -8.01 2.57 -13.06
C ARG A 28 -7.63 3.68 -14.05
N GLU A 29 -7.30 4.86 -13.55
CA GLU A 29 -6.26 5.63 -14.20
C GLU A 29 -5.00 4.79 -14.06
N ASP A 30 -4.49 4.25 -15.16
CA ASP A 30 -3.25 3.48 -15.21
C ASP A 30 -2.19 4.23 -14.38
N PHE A 31 -1.94 3.72 -13.17
CA PHE A 31 -1.20 4.40 -12.14
C PHE A 31 0.28 4.06 -12.36
N ASN A 32 0.85 4.48 -13.48
CA ASN A 32 2.26 4.17 -13.77
C ASN A 32 3.18 4.96 -12.82
N VAL A 33 3.49 4.38 -11.66
CA VAL A 33 4.45 4.93 -10.69
C VAL A 33 5.84 4.58 -11.15
N GLU A 34 6.70 5.59 -11.30
CA GLU A 34 8.08 5.34 -11.69
C GLU A 34 8.93 5.00 -10.49
N SER A 35 8.79 5.76 -9.40
CA SER A 35 9.61 5.61 -8.20
C SER A 35 8.82 5.84 -6.91
N MET A 36 9.25 5.16 -5.85
CA MET A 36 8.88 5.46 -4.48
C MET A 36 10.04 6.17 -3.80
N THR A 37 9.83 7.36 -3.25
CA THR A 37 10.82 8.01 -2.38
C THR A 37 10.51 7.71 -0.93
N VAL A 38 11.52 7.31 -0.17
CA VAL A 38 11.47 7.08 1.27
C VAL A 38 12.39 8.10 1.93
N SER A 39 11.85 8.94 2.79
CA SER A 39 12.61 9.92 3.57
C SER A 39 12.30 9.78 5.05
N PHE A 40 13.22 10.24 5.89
CA PHE A 40 13.08 10.24 7.34
C PHE A 40 12.86 11.66 7.84
N SER A 41 12.00 11.83 8.83
CA SER A 41 11.93 13.08 9.58
C SER A 41 13.25 13.37 10.31
N GLU A 42 13.49 14.64 10.64
CA GLU A 42 14.71 15.07 11.34
C GLU A 42 14.92 14.32 12.67
N ASP A 43 13.83 14.13 13.41
CA ASP A 43 13.78 13.40 14.69
C ASP A 43 13.76 11.88 14.54
N ARG A 44 13.69 11.37 13.30
CA ARG A 44 13.58 9.95 12.96
C ARG A 44 12.40 9.25 13.62
N GLN A 45 11.34 9.99 13.95
CA GLN A 45 10.08 9.42 14.45
C GLN A 45 9.11 9.09 13.32
N MET A 46 9.36 9.58 12.10
CA MET A 46 8.49 9.35 10.95
C MET A 46 9.30 8.95 9.72
N ILE A 47 8.72 8.02 8.94
CA ILE A 47 9.08 7.82 7.54
C ILE A 47 8.03 8.48 6.67
N VAL A 48 8.47 9.21 5.66
CA VAL A 48 7.62 9.78 4.63
C VAL A 48 7.83 9.01 3.34
N LEU A 49 6.73 8.59 2.73
CA LEU A 49 6.68 7.85 1.47
C LEU A 49 5.98 8.69 0.41
N ASP A 50 6.68 8.93 -0.70
CA ASP A 50 6.15 9.62 -1.86
C ASP A 50 6.16 8.69 -3.07
N LEU A 51 4.99 8.39 -3.62
CA LEU A 51 4.85 7.67 -4.88
C LEU A 51 4.81 8.66 -6.03
N ASN A 52 5.92 8.76 -6.77
CA ASN A 52 6.04 9.67 -7.89
C ASN A 52 5.50 9.01 -9.18
N LYS A 53 4.43 9.61 -9.72
CA LYS A 53 4.07 9.45 -11.13
C LYS A 53 5.06 10.28 -11.94
N GLY A 54 5.70 9.72 -12.96
CA GLY A 54 6.77 10.34 -13.78
C GLY A 54 6.46 11.65 -14.50
N SER A 55 5.34 12.32 -14.18
CA SER A 55 4.95 13.60 -14.74
C SER A 55 4.90 14.66 -13.64
N VAL A 56 5.59 15.78 -13.88
CA VAL A 56 5.83 16.95 -13.02
C VAL A 56 4.55 17.58 -12.40
N LYS A 57 3.35 17.09 -12.75
CA LYS A 57 2.05 17.61 -12.31
C LYS A 57 1.10 16.57 -11.69
N ALA A 58 1.47 15.30 -11.67
CA ALA A 58 0.63 14.29 -11.03
C ALA A 58 0.82 14.37 -9.52
N GLN A 59 -0.25 14.60 -8.77
CA GLN A 59 -0.25 14.46 -7.32
C GLN A 59 0.21 13.03 -6.99
N GLY A 60 1.47 12.91 -6.56
CA GLY A 60 1.98 11.66 -6.02
C GLY A 60 1.19 11.29 -4.78
N TYR A 61 1.10 9.99 -4.50
CA TYR A 61 0.52 9.57 -3.22
C TYR A 61 1.57 9.80 -2.14
N HIS A 62 1.22 10.65 -1.19
CA HIS A 62 2.03 10.98 -0.03
C HIS A 62 1.45 10.26 1.20
N THR A 63 2.26 9.48 1.90
CA THR A 63 1.87 8.88 3.17
C THR A 63 3.02 8.97 4.17
N SER A 64 2.69 9.19 5.44
CA SER A 64 3.65 9.11 6.53
C SER A 64 3.41 7.84 7.36
N ILE A 65 4.50 7.30 7.89
CA ILE A 65 4.54 6.19 8.84
C ILE A 65 5.19 6.72 10.11
N ASP A 66 4.39 6.91 11.14
CA ASP A 66 4.84 7.16 12.50
C ASP A 66 5.47 5.90 13.09
N LEU A 67 6.78 5.97 13.35
CA LEU A 67 7.60 4.88 13.88
C LEU A 67 7.33 4.61 15.35
N SER A 68 6.88 5.63 16.10
CA SER A 68 6.56 5.48 17.53
C SER A 68 5.37 4.56 17.79
N ARG A 69 4.60 4.23 16.74
CA ARG A 69 3.38 3.41 16.80
C ARG A 69 3.57 2.00 16.23
N MET A 70 4.79 1.63 15.85
CA MET A 70 5.07 0.33 15.22
C MET A 70 4.97 -0.85 16.20
N ASP A 71 4.96 -0.59 17.50
CA ASP A 71 4.65 -1.55 18.57
C ASP A 71 3.15 -1.91 18.62
N VAL A 72 2.27 -1.00 18.18
CA VAL A 72 0.82 -1.23 18.10
C VAL A 72 0.53 -2.20 16.95
N LEU A 73 0.11 -3.43 17.29
CA LEU A 73 -0.10 -4.52 16.34
C LEU A 73 -0.98 -4.15 15.14
N GLU A 74 -2.08 -3.43 15.38
CA GLU A 74 -3.02 -3.01 14.34
C GLU A 74 -2.35 -2.03 13.36
N TYR A 75 -1.59 -1.08 13.89
CA TYR A 75 -0.88 -0.09 13.10
C TYR A 75 0.22 -0.75 12.26
N ARG A 76 1.05 -1.59 12.89
CA ARG A 76 2.05 -2.41 12.19
C ARG A 76 1.43 -3.25 11.08
N THR A 77 0.31 -3.90 11.36
CA THR A 77 -0.42 -4.71 10.36
C THR A 77 -0.89 -3.86 9.18
N ARG A 78 -1.38 -2.64 9.43
CA ARG A 78 -1.76 -1.70 8.37
C ARG A 78 -0.58 -1.30 7.49
N VAL A 79 0.58 -1.00 8.10
CA VAL A 79 1.81 -0.67 7.38
C VAL A 79 2.27 -1.86 6.51
N MET A 80 2.27 -3.07 7.06
CA MET A 80 2.62 -4.28 6.30
C MET A 80 1.68 -4.53 5.13
N ARG A 81 0.37 -4.34 5.31
CA ARG A 81 -0.63 -4.46 4.24
C ARG A 81 -0.44 -3.41 3.16
N TYR A 82 -0.06 -2.18 3.51
CA TYR A 82 0.24 -1.13 2.55
C TYR A 82 1.37 -1.55 1.60
N PHE A 83 2.53 -1.97 2.13
CA PHE A 83 3.63 -2.44 1.30
C PHE A 83 3.31 -3.72 0.52
N GLY A 84 2.56 -4.65 1.13
CA GLY A 84 2.07 -5.85 0.44
C GLY A 84 1.16 -5.52 -0.74
N GLY A 85 0.28 -4.52 -0.60
CA GLY A 85 -0.58 -4.02 -1.66
C GLY A 85 0.22 -3.39 -2.80
N LEU A 86 1.24 -2.58 -2.48
CA LEU A 86 2.12 -2.00 -3.50
C LEU A 86 2.87 -3.07 -4.29
N LEU A 87 3.38 -4.12 -3.63
CA LEU A 87 4.09 -5.22 -4.31
C LEU A 87 3.20 -6.02 -5.26
N ALA A 88 1.93 -6.19 -4.89
CA ALA A 88 0.93 -6.91 -5.67
C ALA A 88 0.31 -6.08 -6.80
N SER A 89 0.45 -4.75 -6.77
CA SER A 89 -0.08 -3.85 -7.79
C SER A 89 0.62 -4.07 -9.14
N SER A 90 -0.17 -4.06 -10.22
CA SER A 90 0.35 -3.98 -11.60
C SER A 90 1.09 -2.66 -11.86
N ASP A 91 0.71 -1.65 -11.10
CA ASP A 91 1.10 -0.25 -11.19
C ASP A 91 2.15 0.11 -10.12
N ARG A 92 2.93 -0.89 -9.71
CA ARG A 92 3.94 -0.72 -8.67
C ARG A 92 5.10 0.16 -9.15
N PRO A 93 5.76 0.88 -8.23
CA PRO A 93 6.99 1.59 -8.56
C PRO A 93 8.01 0.65 -9.18
N LYS A 94 8.90 1.18 -10.02
CA LYS A 94 10.03 0.41 -10.56
C LYS A 94 11.23 0.47 -9.64
N THR A 95 11.44 1.62 -9.02
CA THR A 95 12.57 1.87 -8.12
C THR A 95 12.13 2.44 -6.78
N ILE A 96 13.00 2.28 -5.79
CA ILE A 96 12.91 2.88 -4.48
C ILE A 96 14.11 3.80 -4.31
N ARG A 97 13.85 5.08 -4.11
CA ARG A 97 14.84 6.08 -3.77
C ARG A 97 14.75 6.35 -2.27
N VAL A 98 15.82 6.17 -1.54
CA VAL A 98 15.85 6.43 -0.10
C VAL A 98 16.81 7.56 0.21
N ILE A 99 16.33 8.51 1.01
CA ILE A 99 17.06 9.71 1.41
C ILE A 99 17.32 9.61 2.91
N ALA A 100 18.56 9.35 3.29
CA ALA A 100 18.96 9.21 4.68
C ALA A 100 20.27 9.96 4.93
N LYS A 101 20.28 10.90 5.89
CA LYS A 101 21.48 11.63 6.34
C LYS A 101 22.33 12.11 5.16
N GLU A 102 21.71 12.88 4.26
CA GLU A 102 22.33 13.49 3.06
C GLU A 102 22.78 12.50 1.98
N LYS A 103 22.58 11.20 2.16
CA LYS A 103 22.82 10.19 1.14
C LYS A 103 21.52 9.80 0.46
N VAL A 104 21.58 9.73 -0.86
CA VAL A 104 20.52 9.22 -1.72
C VAL A 104 20.98 7.86 -2.24
N PHE A 105 20.21 6.82 -1.98
CA PHE A 105 20.41 5.51 -2.61
C PHE A 105 19.17 5.13 -3.41
N GLU A 106 19.39 4.48 -4.55
CA GLU A 106 18.32 3.97 -5.39
C GLU A 106 18.48 2.47 -5.58
N THR A 107 17.37 1.74 -5.48
CA THR A 107 17.33 0.29 -5.65
C THR A 107 16.06 -0.14 -6.37
N ALA A 108 16.00 -1.38 -6.84
CA ALA A 108 14.80 -1.93 -7.48
C ALA A 108 13.64 -2.02 -6.47
N PHE A 109 12.43 -1.75 -6.95
CA PHE A 109 11.21 -2.01 -6.19
C PHE A 109 10.86 -3.50 -6.27
N ASP A 110 11.37 -4.26 -5.31
CA ASP A 110 11.13 -5.70 -5.18
C ASP A 110 10.85 -6.09 -3.72
N ARG A 111 10.41 -7.34 -3.52
CA ARG A 111 10.07 -7.86 -2.18
C ARG A 111 11.26 -7.76 -1.21
N LYS A 112 12.48 -7.99 -1.67
CA LYS A 112 13.67 -7.99 -0.81
C LYS A 112 13.92 -6.56 -0.30
N ASN A 113 14.01 -5.59 -1.20
CA ASN A 113 14.34 -4.20 -0.85
C ASN A 113 13.21 -3.51 -0.06
N VAL A 114 11.95 -3.84 -0.37
CA VAL A 114 10.80 -3.40 0.46
C VAL A 114 10.87 -4.01 1.86
N SER A 115 11.21 -5.29 1.98
CA SER A 115 11.38 -5.92 3.30
C SER A 115 12.52 -5.28 4.08
N ASP A 116 13.61 -4.87 3.43
CA ASP A 116 14.73 -4.22 4.09
C ASP A 116 14.33 -2.84 4.63
N ILE A 117 13.47 -2.10 3.93
CA ILE A 117 12.86 -0.85 4.44
C ILE A 117 11.95 -1.13 5.62
N VAL A 118 11.12 -2.15 5.53
CA VAL A 118 10.22 -2.54 6.62
C VAL A 118 10.99 -2.92 7.88
N LYS A 119 12.13 -3.60 7.75
CA LYS A 119 12.98 -3.95 8.90
C LYS A 119 13.59 -2.75 9.60
N LEU A 120 13.67 -1.58 8.94
CA LEU A 120 14.05 -0.34 9.61
C LEU A 120 13.04 0.10 10.68
N PHE A 121 11.85 -0.51 10.71
CA PHE A 121 10.82 -0.27 11.71
C PHE A 121 10.90 -1.19 12.93
N ASP A 122 11.65 -2.30 12.84
CA ASP A 122 11.67 -3.39 13.84
C ASP A 122 12.95 -3.38 14.69
N SER A 123 13.77 -2.33 14.55
CA SER A 123 15.06 -2.12 15.20
C SER A 123 15.05 -0.87 16.08
#